data_AF-A0AAV4BXT3-F1
#
_entry.id   AF-A0AAV4BXT3-F1
#
_cell.length_a   1.000
_cell.length_b   1.000
_cell.length_c   1.000
_cell.angle_alpha   90.00
_cell.angle_beta   90.00
_cell.angle_gamma   90.00
#
_symmetry.space_group_name_H-M   'P 1'
#
loop_
_entity.id
_entity.type
_entity.pdbx_description
1 polymer ?
#
loop_
_entity_poly.entity_id
_entity_poly.type
_entity_poly.pdbx_seq_one_letter_code
_entity_poly.pdbx_strand_id
1 'polypeptide(L)'
;MKAGFDILYNNIPRAFVNSVVLLDVGLVQILRKGIISDLVLCFACSCATYPKTDEDAARLVQYRLAYQQGLQDLVDSGAYETDNFTVVNQLFFVNTTLPYVEGKDDVIDYSFFAIDRFHISQKGQAVAGLSLWNSMFEPVGNKSTSVQWTNGNILCPTEDSPYLFTHRNSNTTYYLPERKLLADYVKKD
;
A
#
# COMPACT_ATOMS: atom_id res chain seq x y z
N MET A 1 -13.64 4.88 -2.36
CA MET A 1 -13.44 3.41 -2.46
C MET A 1 -14.74 2.63 -2.54
N LYS A 2 -15.63 2.67 -1.54
CA LYS A 2 -16.90 1.91 -1.54
C LYS A 2 -17.68 1.96 -2.87
N ALA A 3 -17.98 3.16 -3.37
CA ALA A 3 -18.73 3.30 -4.63
C ALA A 3 -18.04 2.62 -5.83
N GLY A 4 -16.69 2.61 -5.87
CA GLY A 4 -15.93 1.90 -6.90
C GLY A 4 -16.09 0.39 -6.79
N PHE A 5 -15.97 -0.16 -5.58
CA PHE A 5 -16.22 -1.59 -5.35
C PHE A 5 -17.66 -1.98 -5.62
N ASP A 6 -18.65 -1.14 -5.26
CA ASP A 6 -20.05 -1.36 -5.60
C ASP A 6 -20.26 -1.47 -7.13
N ILE A 7 -19.61 -0.61 -7.92
CA ILE A 7 -19.67 -0.69 -9.39
C ILE A 7 -19.07 -2.01 -9.88
N LEU A 8 -17.87 -2.38 -9.44
CA LEU A 8 -17.22 -3.63 -9.88
C LEU A 8 -18.06 -4.85 -9.49
N TYR A 9 -18.53 -4.89 -8.24
CA TYR A 9 -19.33 -5.97 -7.69
C TYR A 9 -20.66 -6.18 -8.44
N ASN A 10 -21.34 -5.09 -8.79
CA ASN A 10 -22.63 -5.16 -9.47
C ASN A 10 -22.52 -5.44 -10.98
N ASN A 11 -21.36 -5.18 -11.61
CA ASN A 11 -21.24 -5.18 -13.07
C ASN A 11 -20.22 -6.17 -13.64
N ILE A 12 -19.29 -6.68 -12.84
CA ILE A 12 -18.24 -7.61 -13.32
C ILE A 12 -18.42 -8.98 -12.67
N PRO A 13 -18.87 -9.99 -13.43
CA PRO A 13 -18.98 -11.35 -12.90
C PRO A 13 -17.58 -11.97 -12.76
N ARG A 14 -17.38 -12.83 -11.75
CA ARG A 14 -16.20 -13.71 -11.64
C ARG A 14 -14.88 -12.93 -11.57
N ALA A 15 -14.81 -11.94 -10.68
CA ALA A 15 -13.65 -11.08 -10.54
C ALA A 15 -12.89 -11.28 -9.22
N PHE A 16 -11.57 -11.29 -9.32
CA PHE A 16 -10.67 -11.07 -8.19
C PHE A 16 -10.16 -9.63 -8.29
N VAL A 17 -10.52 -8.79 -7.32
CA VAL A 17 -10.15 -7.38 -7.31
C VAL A 17 -9.00 -7.15 -6.33
N ASN A 18 -7.85 -6.74 -6.86
CA ASN A 18 -6.71 -6.31 -6.07
C ASN A 18 -6.90 -4.86 -5.61
N SER A 19 -7.04 -4.64 -4.31
CA SER A 19 -7.11 -3.33 -3.68
C SER A 19 -5.74 -2.97 -3.08
N VAL A 20 -4.94 -2.19 -3.79
CA VAL A 20 -3.63 -1.75 -3.30
C VAL A 20 -3.83 -0.62 -2.29
N VAL A 21 -3.35 -0.84 -1.06
CA VAL A 21 -3.49 0.14 0.02
C VAL A 21 -2.51 1.30 -0.16
N LEU A 22 -2.95 2.50 0.20
CA LEU A 22 -2.23 3.76 -0.04
C LEU A 22 -0.85 3.75 0.64
N LEU A 23 0.17 4.19 -0.10
CA LEU A 23 1.54 4.44 0.39
C LEU A 23 1.65 5.73 1.20
N ASP A 24 2.76 5.91 1.91
CA ASP A 24 3.04 7.14 2.66
C ASP A 24 3.43 8.30 1.74
N VAL A 25 2.45 9.16 1.44
CA VAL A 25 2.68 10.38 0.64
C VAL A 25 3.58 11.41 1.34
N GLY A 26 3.78 11.32 2.65
CA GLY A 26 4.69 12.20 3.40
C GLY A 26 6.15 12.07 2.96
N LEU A 27 6.52 10.95 2.33
CA LEU A 27 7.86 10.72 1.78
C LEU A 27 8.29 11.77 0.74
N VAL A 28 7.34 12.51 0.14
CA VAL A 28 7.68 13.61 -0.77
C VAL A 28 8.53 14.70 -0.10
N GLN A 29 8.46 14.87 1.22
CA GLN A 29 9.33 15.80 1.95
C GLN A 29 10.81 15.41 1.85
N ILE A 30 11.09 14.10 1.82
CA ILE A 30 12.44 13.54 1.71
C ILE A 30 12.86 13.43 0.24
N LEU A 31 11.94 13.02 -0.64
CA LEU A 31 12.20 12.77 -2.05
C LEU A 31 12.36 14.05 -2.88
N ARG A 32 11.82 15.18 -2.41
CA ARG A 32 11.93 16.48 -3.08
C ARG A 32 13.39 16.89 -3.25
N LYS A 33 13.87 16.84 -4.49
CA LYS A 33 15.25 17.24 -4.83
C LYS A 33 15.32 17.85 -6.23
N GLY A 34 15.84 19.08 -6.29
CA GLY A 34 16.03 19.83 -7.54
C GLY A 34 14.77 20.58 -7.99
N ILE A 35 14.95 21.50 -8.94
CA ILE A 35 13.94 22.49 -9.33
C ILE A 35 12.66 21.86 -9.90
N ILE A 36 12.78 20.83 -10.74
CA ILE A 36 11.61 20.19 -11.37
C ILE A 36 10.69 19.58 -10.32
N SER A 37 11.27 18.79 -9.41
CA SER A 37 10.52 18.15 -8.32
C SER A 37 9.90 19.17 -7.37
N ASP A 38 10.66 20.21 -7.00
CA ASP A 38 10.19 21.29 -6.12
C ASP A 38 8.95 21.99 -6.71
N LEU A 39 8.99 22.37 -7.99
CA LEU A 39 7.86 23.01 -8.67
C LEU A 39 6.64 22.08 -8.79
N VAL A 40 6.83 20.83 -9.21
CA VAL A 40 5.73 19.88 -9.37
C VAL A 40 5.06 19.59 -8.03
N LEU A 41 5.84 19.32 -6.99
CA LEU A 41 5.31 18.98 -5.67
C LEU A 41 4.67 20.20 -4.99
N CYS A 42 5.18 21.41 -5.21
CA CYS A 42 4.54 22.65 -4.76
C CYS A 42 3.13 22.81 -5.35
N PHE A 43 2.93 22.48 -6.63
CA PHE A 43 1.60 22.57 -7.25
C PHE A 43 0.70 21.39 -6.89
N ALA A 44 1.20 20.16 -6.97
CA ALA A 44 0.39 18.94 -6.88
C ALA A 44 0.09 18.51 -5.44
N CYS A 45 1.02 18.75 -4.50
CA CYS A 45 0.93 18.18 -3.14
C CYS A 45 1.56 19.08 -2.07
N SER A 46 1.38 20.41 -2.17
CA SER A 46 2.03 21.38 -1.25
C SER A 46 1.77 21.10 0.22
N CYS A 47 0.58 20.63 0.59
CA CYS A 47 0.27 20.31 1.99
C CYS A 47 1.16 19.21 2.57
N ALA A 48 1.53 18.21 1.77
CA ALA A 48 2.40 17.13 2.21
C ALA A 48 3.88 17.52 2.09
N THR A 49 4.23 18.27 1.05
CA THR A 49 5.62 18.63 0.75
C THR A 49 6.15 19.79 1.61
N TYR A 50 5.29 20.74 1.98
CA TYR A 50 5.62 21.93 2.78
C TYR A 50 4.56 22.14 3.87
N PRO A 51 4.48 21.26 4.89
CA PRO A 51 3.59 21.50 6.02
C PRO A 51 3.97 22.83 6.69
N LYS A 52 2.96 23.63 7.07
CA LYS A 52 3.21 24.96 7.69
C LYS A 52 3.58 24.85 9.16
N THR A 53 3.18 23.75 9.79
CA THR A 53 3.32 23.46 11.22
C THR A 53 3.59 21.97 11.42
N ASP A 54 4.13 21.61 12.58
CA ASP A 54 4.30 20.20 12.96
C ASP A 54 2.94 19.50 13.10
N GLU A 55 1.90 20.23 13.50
CA GLU A 55 0.53 19.73 13.54
C GLU A 55 -0.02 19.39 12.14
N ASP A 56 0.30 20.18 11.12
CA ASP A 56 -0.09 19.87 9.74
C ASP A 56 0.62 18.61 9.22
N ALA A 57 1.89 18.42 9.59
CA ALA A 57 2.62 17.19 9.27
C ALA A 57 2.01 15.97 9.99
N ALA A 58 1.66 16.10 11.27
CA ALA A 58 0.99 15.05 12.04
C ALA A 58 -0.39 14.69 11.47
N ARG A 59 -1.17 15.68 11.01
CA ARG A 59 -2.47 15.45 10.36
C ARG A 59 -2.35 14.61 9.09
N LEU A 60 -1.30 14.81 8.29
CA LEU A 60 -1.06 13.99 7.10
C LEU A 60 -0.90 12.51 7.46
N VAL A 61 -0.15 12.23 8.54
CA VAL A 61 0.03 10.88 9.08
C VAL A 61 -1.31 10.30 9.53
N GLN A 62 -2.12 11.08 10.25
CA GLN A 62 -3.45 10.66 10.70
C GLN A 62 -4.38 10.36 9.53
N TYR A 63 -4.40 11.20 8.49
CA TYR A 63 -5.22 10.96 7.30
C TYR A 63 -4.79 9.71 6.53
N ARG A 64 -3.48 9.47 6.39
CA ARG A 64 -2.96 8.23 5.81
C ARG A 64 -3.44 7.01 6.60
N LEU A 65 -3.23 7.00 7.93
CA LEU A 65 -3.62 5.87 8.78
C LEU A 65 -5.13 5.63 8.76
N ALA A 66 -5.95 6.69 8.84
CA ALA A 66 -7.40 6.59 8.76
C ALA A 66 -7.87 6.05 7.40
N TYR A 67 -7.22 6.47 6.31
CA TYR A 67 -7.54 5.95 4.98
C TYR A 67 -7.17 4.46 4.84
N GLN A 68 -5.97 4.08 5.27
CA GLN A 68 -5.50 2.69 5.24
C GLN A 68 -6.44 1.79 6.07
N GLN A 69 -6.78 2.21 7.29
CA GLN A 69 -7.69 1.48 8.17
C GLN A 69 -9.10 1.40 7.57
N GLY A 70 -9.64 2.51 7.05
CA GLY A 70 -10.98 2.52 6.47
C GLY A 70 -11.11 1.61 5.24
N LEU A 71 -10.06 1.51 4.42
CA LEU A 71 -10.02 0.57 3.30
C LEU A 71 -9.88 -0.89 3.79
N GLN A 72 -9.12 -1.12 4.85
CA GLN A 72 -9.02 -2.42 5.50
C GLN A 72 -10.37 -2.89 6.03
N ASP A 73 -11.02 -2.07 6.85
CA ASP A 73 -12.32 -2.37 7.45
C ASP A 73 -13.39 -2.60 6.39
N LEU A 74 -13.39 -1.82 5.30
CA LEU A 74 -14.35 -1.96 4.22
C LEU A 74 -14.26 -3.34 3.55
N VAL A 75 -13.05 -3.76 3.19
CA VAL A 75 -12.84 -5.06 2.52
C VAL A 75 -13.09 -6.21 3.50
N ASP A 76 -12.59 -6.07 4.72
CA ASP A 76 -12.70 -7.09 5.75
C ASP A 76 -14.09 -7.26 6.35
N SER A 77 -15.00 -6.31 6.10
CA SER A 77 -16.41 -6.46 6.43
C SER A 77 -17.06 -7.66 5.72
N GLY A 78 -16.43 -8.18 4.66
CA GLY A 78 -16.98 -9.25 3.82
C GLY A 78 -18.04 -8.77 2.83
N ALA A 79 -18.28 -7.46 2.73
CA ALA A 79 -19.30 -6.87 1.85
C ALA A 79 -19.09 -7.18 0.35
N TYR A 80 -17.86 -7.56 -0.04
CA TYR A 80 -17.49 -7.88 -1.43
C TYR A 80 -16.91 -9.29 -1.56
N GLU A 81 -17.37 -10.25 -0.75
CA GLU A 81 -16.89 -11.63 -0.73
C GLU A 81 -18.02 -12.62 -1.05
N THR A 82 -17.94 -13.26 -2.22
CA THR A 82 -18.90 -14.25 -2.72
C THR A 82 -18.17 -15.39 -3.42
N ASP A 83 -18.88 -16.45 -3.82
CA ASP A 83 -18.29 -17.59 -4.51
C ASP A 83 -17.64 -17.21 -5.87
N ASN A 84 -18.05 -16.08 -6.44
CA ASN A 84 -17.64 -15.62 -7.76
C ASN A 84 -17.12 -14.16 -7.75
N PHE A 85 -16.83 -13.58 -6.60
CA PHE A 85 -16.30 -12.22 -6.54
C PHE A 85 -15.61 -12.00 -5.20
N THR A 86 -14.40 -11.46 -5.23
CA THR A 86 -13.66 -11.11 -4.02
C THR A 86 -12.91 -9.80 -4.21
N VAL A 87 -12.80 -9.00 -3.15
CA VAL A 87 -11.85 -7.89 -3.06
C VAL A 87 -10.83 -8.27 -2.00
N VAL A 88 -9.55 -8.17 -2.34
CA VAL A 88 -8.45 -8.47 -1.42
C VAL A 88 -7.54 -7.26 -1.32
N ASN A 89 -7.27 -6.81 -0.09
CA ASN A 89 -6.29 -5.76 0.15
C ASN A 89 -4.87 -6.30 0.01
N GLN A 90 -4.03 -5.52 -0.68
CA GLN A 90 -2.62 -5.79 -0.89
C GLN A 90 -1.82 -4.70 -0.14
N LEU A 91 -1.09 -5.13 0.87
CA LEU A 91 -0.62 -4.26 1.96
C LEU A 91 0.83 -3.80 1.80
N PHE A 92 1.52 -4.19 0.74
CA PHE A 92 2.96 -3.97 0.54
C PHE A 92 3.40 -2.50 0.53
N PHE A 93 2.46 -1.54 0.51
CA PHE A 93 2.74 -0.11 0.66
C PHE A 93 2.40 0.49 2.02
N VAL A 94 1.75 -0.24 2.94
CA VAL A 94 1.30 0.30 4.23
C VAL A 94 2.47 0.88 5.04
N ASN A 95 3.55 0.09 5.17
CA ASN A 95 4.82 0.48 5.77
C ASN A 95 5.80 0.83 4.64
N THR A 96 5.55 1.96 3.97
CA THR A 96 6.39 2.39 2.84
C THR A 96 7.83 2.65 3.30
N THR A 97 8.78 2.02 2.63
CA THR A 97 10.22 2.25 2.81
C THR A 97 10.79 3.00 1.61
N LEU A 98 11.94 3.66 1.78
CA LEU A 98 12.65 4.29 0.66
C LEU A 98 13.63 3.29 0.01
N PRO A 99 13.79 3.32 -1.33
CA PRO A 99 14.83 2.55 -1.99
C PRO A 99 16.19 3.21 -1.75
N TYR A 100 17.13 2.47 -1.17
CA TYR A 100 18.51 2.90 -1.00
C TYR A 100 19.42 2.21 -2.02
N VAL A 101 20.53 2.86 -2.36
CA VAL A 101 21.58 2.28 -3.20
C VAL A 101 22.18 1.09 -2.46
N GLU A 102 22.35 -0.03 -3.16
CA GLU A 102 22.91 -1.25 -2.56
C GLU A 102 24.27 -0.98 -1.89
N GLY A 103 24.39 -1.39 -0.63
CA GLY A 103 25.57 -1.15 0.20
C GLY A 103 25.72 0.28 0.74
N LYS A 104 24.70 1.14 0.63
CA LYS A 104 24.69 2.52 1.15
C LYS A 104 23.34 2.88 1.77
N ASP A 105 23.22 2.69 3.08
CA ASP A 105 21.95 2.83 3.82
C ASP A 105 21.40 4.27 3.90
N ASP A 106 22.17 5.28 3.50
CA ASP A 106 21.81 6.71 3.57
C ASP A 106 21.64 7.37 2.19
N VAL A 107 21.90 6.65 1.10
CA VAL A 107 21.81 7.20 -0.27
C VAL A 107 20.58 6.65 -0.97
N ILE A 108 19.55 7.48 -1.11
CA ILE A 108 18.32 7.12 -1.85
C ILE A 108 18.66 6.83 -3.32
N ASP A 109 18.23 5.67 -3.82
CA ASP A 109 18.26 5.35 -5.24
C ASP A 109 17.07 6.01 -5.95
N TYR A 110 17.35 7.21 -6.42
CA TYR A 110 16.42 8.04 -7.17
C TYR A 110 15.97 7.44 -8.51
N SER A 111 16.56 6.35 -9.02
CA SER A 111 16.13 5.71 -10.26
C SER A 111 14.77 5.00 -10.14
N PHE A 112 14.29 4.77 -8.93
CA PHE A 112 12.96 4.21 -8.65
C PHE A 112 11.81 5.23 -8.79
N PHE A 113 12.12 6.51 -8.96
CA PHE A 113 11.14 7.59 -9.10
C PHE A 113 11.29 8.30 -10.44
N ALA A 114 10.19 8.85 -10.95
CA ALA A 114 10.19 9.71 -12.12
C ALA A 114 10.94 11.03 -11.85
N ILE A 115 11.08 11.86 -12.89
CA ILE A 115 11.82 13.13 -12.82
C ILE A 115 11.24 14.11 -11.80
N ASP A 116 9.93 14.04 -11.54
CA ASP A 116 9.23 14.86 -10.56
C ASP A 116 9.39 14.39 -9.11
N ARG A 117 9.96 13.20 -8.88
CA ARG A 117 10.09 12.53 -7.56
C ARG A 117 8.77 12.30 -6.84
N PHE A 118 7.66 12.34 -7.57
CA PHE A 118 6.32 12.08 -7.08
C PHE A 118 5.81 10.75 -7.65
N HIS A 119 5.90 10.58 -8.97
CA HIS A 119 5.51 9.33 -9.62
C HIS A 119 6.62 8.28 -9.49
N ILE A 120 6.20 7.01 -9.41
CA ILE A 120 7.11 5.87 -9.43
C ILE A 120 7.61 5.65 -10.88
N SER A 121 8.91 5.44 -11.08
CA SER A 121 9.48 5.20 -12.41
C SER A 121 9.10 3.82 -12.95
N GLN A 122 9.45 3.52 -14.21
CA GLN A 122 9.33 2.16 -14.74
C GLN A 122 10.02 1.10 -13.85
N LYS A 123 11.20 1.42 -13.30
CA LYS A 123 11.94 0.54 -12.38
C LYS A 123 11.14 0.29 -11.09
N GLY A 124 10.61 1.34 -10.47
CA GLY A 124 9.80 1.19 -9.26
C GLY A 124 8.46 0.52 -9.52
N GLN A 125 7.84 0.75 -10.67
CA GLN A 125 6.60 0.06 -11.06
C GLN A 125 6.84 -1.44 -11.26
N ALA A 126 8.00 -1.84 -11.79
CA ALA A 126 8.37 -3.26 -11.88
C ALA A 126 8.45 -3.92 -10.49
N VAL A 127 9.04 -3.24 -9.51
CA VAL A 127 9.11 -3.71 -8.12
C VAL A 127 7.73 -3.72 -7.44
N ALA A 128 6.91 -2.69 -7.66
CA ALA A 128 5.54 -2.67 -7.14
C ALA A 128 4.68 -3.79 -7.74
N GLY A 129 4.85 -4.09 -9.03
CA GLY A 129 4.21 -5.22 -9.71
C GLY A 129 4.63 -6.56 -9.14
N LEU A 130 5.92 -6.75 -8.85
CA LEU A 130 6.42 -7.94 -8.16
C LEU A 130 5.86 -8.06 -6.74
N SER A 131 5.81 -6.94 -6.00
CA SER A 131 5.25 -6.90 -4.65
C SER A 131 3.76 -7.26 -4.65
N LEU A 132 3.00 -6.76 -5.62
CA LEU A 132 1.60 -7.13 -5.83
C LEU A 132 1.47 -8.62 -6.15
N TRP A 133 2.28 -9.15 -7.07
CA TRP A 133 2.27 -10.56 -7.42
C TRP A 133 2.49 -11.45 -6.20
N ASN A 134 3.57 -11.19 -5.46
CA ASN A 134 3.91 -11.93 -4.25
C ASN A 134 2.80 -11.82 -3.20
N SER A 135 2.23 -10.62 -3.02
CA SER A 135 1.17 -10.41 -2.03
C SER A 135 -0.10 -11.20 -2.33
N MET A 136 -0.41 -11.51 -3.59
CA MET A 136 -1.52 -12.42 -3.94
C MET A 136 -1.27 -13.88 -3.50
N PHE A 137 -0.01 -14.27 -3.32
CA PHE A 137 0.42 -15.60 -2.82
C PHE A 137 0.73 -15.62 -1.31
N GLU A 138 0.42 -14.53 -0.60
CA GLU A 138 0.51 -14.47 0.85
C GLU A 138 -0.90 -14.56 1.46
N PRO A 139 -1.12 -15.40 2.50
CA PRO A 139 -2.41 -15.51 3.17
C PRO A 139 -2.93 -14.17 3.67
N VAL A 140 -4.24 -13.93 3.55
CA VAL A 140 -4.89 -12.79 4.19
C VAL A 140 -4.65 -12.87 5.70
N GLY A 141 -4.06 -11.81 6.23
CA GLY A 141 -3.62 -11.71 7.62
C GLY A 141 -2.15 -12.05 7.86
N ASN A 142 -1.43 -12.47 6.84
CA ASN A 142 0.02 -12.62 6.86
C ASN A 142 0.66 -12.09 5.57
N LYS A 143 0.19 -10.93 5.11
CA LYS A 143 0.71 -10.24 3.92
C LYS A 143 1.88 -9.33 4.30
N SER A 144 2.87 -9.25 3.44
CA SER A 144 3.95 -8.27 3.53
C SER A 144 3.38 -6.85 3.53
N THR A 145 3.89 -6.00 4.42
CA THR A 145 3.42 -4.60 4.59
C THR A 145 4.36 -3.57 3.98
N SER A 146 5.52 -4.00 3.47
CA SER A 146 6.56 -3.13 2.90
C SER A 146 7.12 -3.72 1.61
N VAL A 147 7.53 -2.84 0.69
CA VAL A 147 8.20 -3.22 -0.55
C VAL A 147 9.63 -3.66 -0.31
N GLN A 148 10.05 -4.75 -0.98
CA GLN A 148 11.45 -5.13 -1.11
C GLN A 148 12.04 -4.47 -2.37
N TRP A 149 12.76 -3.36 -2.20
CA TRP A 149 13.29 -2.56 -3.32
C TRP A 149 14.42 -3.24 -4.10
N THR A 150 15.17 -4.12 -3.44
CA THR A 150 16.30 -4.86 -4.01
C THR A 150 16.11 -6.35 -3.79
N ASN A 151 16.58 -7.17 -4.74
CA ASN A 151 16.65 -8.63 -4.62
C ASN A 151 15.30 -9.33 -4.31
N GLY A 152 14.19 -8.75 -4.76
CA GLY A 152 12.88 -9.38 -4.65
C GLY A 152 12.80 -10.64 -5.51
N ASN A 153 12.43 -11.76 -4.89
CA ASN A 153 12.17 -13.02 -5.59
C ASN A 153 10.69 -13.13 -5.95
N ILE A 154 10.38 -13.72 -7.10
CA ILE A 154 8.99 -14.03 -7.47
C ILE A 154 8.51 -15.26 -6.69
N LEU A 155 7.37 -15.13 -6.02
CA LEU A 155 6.70 -16.27 -5.40
C LEU A 155 5.92 -17.06 -6.45
N CYS A 156 6.01 -18.38 -6.34
CA CYS A 156 5.29 -19.31 -7.20
C CYS A 156 4.27 -20.10 -6.35
N PRO A 157 3.10 -20.45 -6.92
CA PRO A 157 2.17 -21.37 -6.26
C PRO A 157 2.83 -22.71 -5.94
N THR A 158 2.42 -23.33 -4.84
CA THR A 158 2.86 -24.67 -4.42
C THR A 158 1.70 -25.66 -4.54
N GLU A 159 1.98 -26.97 -4.44
CA GLU A 159 0.92 -27.99 -4.39
C GLU A 159 -0.01 -27.81 -3.18
N ASP A 160 0.54 -27.38 -2.04
CA ASP A 160 -0.22 -27.09 -0.82
C ASP A 160 -1.07 -25.81 -0.90
N SER A 161 -0.71 -24.88 -1.79
CA SER A 161 -1.40 -23.59 -1.95
C SER A 161 -1.36 -23.13 -3.41
N PRO A 162 -2.15 -23.77 -4.29
CA PRO A 162 -2.09 -23.53 -5.74
C PRO A 162 -2.90 -22.32 -6.21
N TYR A 163 -3.62 -21.64 -5.33
CA TYR A 163 -4.53 -20.54 -5.65
C TYR A 163 -4.10 -19.23 -4.99
N LEU A 164 -4.57 -18.10 -5.54
CA LEU A 164 -4.42 -16.80 -4.91
C LEU A 164 -5.18 -16.77 -3.58
N PHE A 165 -4.61 -16.10 -2.58
CA PHE A 165 -5.22 -16.00 -1.26
C PHE A 165 -6.32 -14.93 -1.21
N THR A 166 -7.40 -15.30 -0.53
CA THR A 166 -8.63 -14.55 -0.25
C THR A 166 -8.96 -14.73 1.23
N HIS A 167 -10.00 -14.05 1.73
CA HIS A 167 -10.49 -14.27 3.09
C HIS A 167 -11.02 -15.68 3.33
N ARG A 168 -11.42 -16.41 2.26
CA ARG A 168 -12.01 -17.75 2.36
C ARG A 168 -11.01 -18.88 2.49
N ASN A 169 -9.79 -18.71 1.98
CA ASN A 169 -8.72 -19.72 2.02
C ASN A 169 -7.52 -19.28 2.87
N SER A 170 -7.72 -18.31 3.76
CA SER A 170 -6.71 -17.83 4.70
C SER A 170 -7.17 -18.08 6.15
N ASN A 171 -6.25 -18.47 7.03
CA ASN A 171 -6.55 -18.63 8.46
C ASN A 171 -6.48 -17.26 9.17
N THR A 172 -7.60 -16.57 9.25
CA THR A 172 -7.70 -15.19 9.79
C THR A 172 -7.78 -15.11 11.32
N THR A 173 -7.65 -16.23 12.03
CA THR A 173 -7.81 -16.31 13.50
C THR A 173 -6.83 -15.40 14.27
N TYR A 174 -5.67 -15.09 13.69
CA TYR A 174 -4.64 -14.21 14.27
C TYR A 174 -4.72 -12.74 13.82
N TYR A 175 -5.74 -12.34 13.05
CA TYR A 175 -5.83 -11.00 12.46
C TYR A 175 -6.53 -9.97 13.36
N LEU A 176 -7.32 -10.42 14.33
CA LEU A 176 -8.03 -9.56 15.29
C LEU A 176 -7.13 -8.78 16.28
N PRO A 177 -5.98 -9.31 16.75
CA PRO A 177 -5.08 -8.59 17.67
C PRO A 177 -4.40 -7.35 17.07
N GLU A 178 -3.93 -7.42 15.81
CA GLU A 178 -3.29 -6.27 15.14
C GLU A 178 -4.27 -5.12 14.84
N ARG A 179 -5.53 -5.45 14.48
CA ARG A 179 -6.60 -4.44 14.37
C ARG A 179 -6.81 -3.67 15.66
N LYS A 180 -6.68 -4.35 16.80
CA LYS A 180 -6.83 -3.72 18.12
C LYS A 180 -5.68 -2.76 18.40
N LEU A 181 -4.45 -3.14 18.03
CA LEU A 181 -3.27 -2.27 18.19
C LEU A 181 -3.33 -1.00 17.34
N LEU A 182 -3.76 -1.10 16.08
CA LEU A 182 -3.98 0.07 15.21
C LEU A 182 -5.13 0.96 15.71
N ALA A 183 -6.25 0.35 16.14
CA ALA A 183 -7.37 1.08 16.73
C ALA A 183 -7.02 1.75 18.07
N ASP A 184 -6.18 1.13 18.89
CA ASP A 184 -5.73 1.67 20.18
C ASP A 184 -4.66 2.76 20.00
N TYR A 185 -3.87 2.71 18.92
CA TYR A 185 -2.98 3.81 18.52
C TYR A 185 -3.77 5.05 18.08
N VAL A 186 -4.84 4.87 17.28
CA VAL A 186 -5.71 5.97 16.81
C VAL A 186 -6.55 6.59 17.94
N LYS A 187 -6.83 5.85 19.03
CA LYS A 187 -7.62 6.34 20.17
C LYS A 187 -6.80 7.01 21.29
N LYS A 188 -5.48 6.99 21.20
CA LYS A 188 -4.59 7.54 22.24
C LYS A 188 -4.24 9.02 22.05
N ASP A 189 -4.71 9.63 20.96
CA ASP A 189 -4.66 11.07 20.67
C ASP A 189 -6.07 11.67 20.59
#